data_AF-A0A0F2TKU7-F1
#
_entry.id   AF-A0A0F2TKU7-F1
#
_cell.length_a   1.000
_cell.length_b   1.000
_cell.length_c   1.000
_cell.angle_alpha   90.00
_cell.angle_beta   90.00
_cell.angle_gamma   90.00
#
_symmetry.space_group_name_H-M   'P 1'
#
loop_
_entity.id
_entity.type
_entity.pdbx_description
1 polymer ?
#
loop_
_entity_poly.entity_id
_entity_poly.type
_entity_poly.pdbx_seq_one_letter_code
_entity_poly.pdbx_strand_id
1 'polypeptide(L)'
;MVESGRFASFEEFWPYYVAMHSKAATRWVHLAGTLTGLAVGAYGLARGRKRYLAALPLIGYGTAWPAHFLIEGNNPATFGHPGWSLRGDAKMIGMMLAGRDAELGGIARTWLAEHGGAAGAPSD
;
A
#
# COMPACT_ATOMS: atom_id res chain seq x y z
N MET A 1 8.71 16.13 6.30
CA MET A 1 7.71 15.07 6.52
C MET A 1 6.38 15.65 6.08
N VAL A 2 5.68 15.07 5.10
CA VAL A 2 4.33 15.53 4.78
C VAL A 2 3.49 15.28 6.03
N GLU A 3 2.98 16.36 6.61
CA GLU A 3 2.16 16.32 7.80
C GLU A 3 0.92 15.50 7.46
N SER A 4 0.84 14.28 7.99
CA SER A 4 -0.34 13.44 7.89
C SER A 4 -1.42 14.06 8.76
N GLY A 5 -2.04 15.13 8.25
CA GLY A 5 -3.29 15.66 8.74
C GLY A 5 -4.24 14.48 8.90
N ARG A 6 -4.90 14.42 10.05
CA ARG A 6 -5.86 13.36 10.37
C ARG A 6 -6.95 13.37 9.29
N PHE A 7 -6.91 12.45 8.32
CA PHE A 7 -7.95 12.37 7.30
C PHE A 7 -9.30 12.13 7.99
N ALA A 8 -10.37 12.75 7.49
CA ALA A 8 -11.70 12.62 8.08
C ALA A 8 -12.46 11.41 7.51
N SER A 9 -12.03 10.92 6.35
CA SER A 9 -12.68 9.81 5.63
C SER A 9 -11.65 8.94 4.88
N PHE A 10 -12.08 7.75 4.48
CA PHE A 10 -11.25 6.90 3.63
C PHE A 10 -11.07 7.50 2.23
N GLU A 11 -12.06 8.24 1.75
CA GLU A 11 -12.06 8.89 0.45
C GLU A 11 -10.99 9.97 0.37
N GLU A 12 -10.74 10.69 1.47
CA GLU A 12 -9.61 11.61 1.62
C GLU A 12 -8.26 10.87 1.79
N PHE A 13 -8.24 9.77 2.54
CA PHE A 13 -7.04 8.95 2.74
C PHE A 13 -6.58 8.24 1.46
N TRP A 14 -7.52 7.87 0.59
CA TRP A 14 -7.25 6.99 -0.55
C TRP A 14 -6.22 7.55 -1.54
N PRO A 15 -6.32 8.80 -2.02
CA PRO A 15 -5.30 9.39 -2.89
C PRO A 15 -3.91 9.43 -2.24
N TYR A 16 -3.83 9.77 -0.95
CA TYR A 16 -2.58 9.72 -0.18
C TYR A 16 -2.02 8.30 -0.12
N TYR A 17 -2.86 7.30 0.18
CA TYR A 17 -2.45 5.90 0.22
C TYR A 17 -1.85 5.45 -1.12
N VAL A 18 -2.50 5.79 -2.24
CA VAL A 18 -2.02 5.45 -3.57
C VAL A 18 -0.71 6.19 -3.90
N ALA A 19 -0.57 7.44 -3.47
CA ALA A 19 0.69 8.19 -3.60
C ALA A 19 1.83 7.58 -2.78
N MET A 20 1.55 6.95 -1.64
CA MET A 20 2.55 6.18 -0.90
C MET A 20 2.95 4.87 -1.60
N HIS A 21 2.30 4.51 -2.70
CA HIS A 21 2.62 3.38 -3.57
C HIS A 21 2.74 3.86 -5.04
N SER A 22 3.41 5.00 -5.24
CA SER A 22 3.47 5.67 -6.55
C SER A 22 4.17 4.83 -7.62
N LYS A 23 5.16 4.02 -7.21
CA LYS A 23 5.93 3.17 -8.12
C LYS A 23 5.20 1.86 -8.36
N ALA A 24 5.06 1.47 -9.63
CA ALA A 24 4.43 0.21 -10.01
C ALA A 24 5.10 -1.00 -9.34
N ALA A 25 6.43 -0.99 -9.22
CA ALA A 25 7.17 -2.04 -8.53
C ALA A 25 6.73 -2.24 -7.07
N THR A 26 6.48 -1.17 -6.31
CA THR A 26 5.95 -1.24 -4.94
C THR A 26 4.60 -1.94 -4.93
N ARG A 27 3.68 -1.54 -5.82
CA ARG A 27 2.34 -2.14 -5.94
C ARG A 27 2.40 -3.63 -6.31
N TRP A 28 3.28 -4.01 -7.23
CA TRP A 28 3.46 -5.40 -7.63
C TRP A 28 4.04 -6.28 -6.52
N VAL A 29 4.97 -5.76 -5.70
CA VAL A 29 5.46 -6.49 -4.53
C VAL A 29 4.33 -6.72 -3.52
N HIS A 30 3.48 -5.71 -3.27
CA HIS A 30 2.30 -5.87 -2.41
C HIS A 30 1.34 -6.93 -2.93
N LEU A 31 0.99 -6.87 -4.22
CA LEU A 31 0.14 -7.87 -4.86
C LEU A 31 0.72 -9.28 -4.72
N ALA A 32 1.99 -9.47 -5.07
CA ALA A 32 2.64 -10.78 -5.01
C ALA A 32 2.73 -11.30 -3.56
N GLY A 33 3.09 -10.45 -2.61
CA GLY A 33 3.16 -10.78 -1.19
C GLY A 33 1.81 -11.19 -0.63
N THR A 34 0.77 -10.41 -0.88
CA THR A 34 -0.59 -10.68 -0.41
C THR A 34 -1.16 -11.97 -1.03
N LEU A 35 -1.02 -12.17 -2.34
CA LEU A 35 -1.48 -13.40 -2.98
C LEU A 35 -0.73 -14.64 -2.47
N THR A 36 0.58 -14.52 -2.24
CA THR A 36 1.38 -15.61 -1.68
C THR A 36 0.93 -15.95 -0.25
N GLY A 37 0.75 -14.93 0.60
CA GLY A 37 0.23 -15.09 1.96
C GLY A 37 -1.14 -15.77 1.98
N LEU A 38 -2.04 -15.35 1.10
CA LEU A 38 -3.37 -15.96 0.93
C LEU A 38 -3.28 -17.41 0.47
N ALA A 39 -2.45 -17.71 -0.54
CA ALA A 39 -2.28 -19.06 -1.06
C ALA A 39 -1.75 -20.03 0.01
N VAL A 40 -0.75 -19.61 0.78
CA VAL A 40 -0.18 -20.41 1.89
C VAL A 40 -1.20 -20.59 3.02
N GLY A 41 -1.93 -19.53 3.36
CA GLY A 41 -3.00 -19.59 4.38
C GLY A 41 -4.11 -20.55 3.98
N ALA A 42 -4.61 -20.44 2.74
CA ALA A 42 -5.64 -21.32 2.19
C ALA A 42 -5.18 -22.78 2.13
N TYR A 43 -3.94 -23.02 1.70
CA TYR A 43 -3.33 -24.34 1.74
C TYR A 43 -3.33 -24.92 3.16
N GLY A 44 -2.94 -24.13 4.16
CA GLY A 44 -2.96 -24.56 5.55
C GLY A 44 -4.34 -24.91 6.06
N LEU A 45 -5.34 -24.09 5.73
CA LEU A 45 -6.72 -24.36 6.09
C LEU A 45 -7.21 -25.68 5.49
N ALA A 46 -6.93 -25.92 4.21
CA ALA A 46 -7.26 -27.17 3.51
C ALA A 46 -6.57 -28.40 4.12
N ARG A 47 -5.44 -28.23 4.80
CA ARG A 47 -4.69 -29.30 5.48
C ARG A 47 -4.95 -29.38 6.99
N GLY A 48 -5.89 -28.60 7.52
CA GLY A 48 -6.17 -28.52 8.97
C GLY A 48 -5.05 -27.90 9.81
N ARG A 49 -4.07 -27.24 9.17
CA ARG A 49 -2.88 -26.64 9.80
C ARG A 49 -3.07 -25.14 10.00
N LYS A 50 -3.88 -24.77 10.99
CA LYS A 50 -4.25 -23.37 11.31
C LYS A 50 -3.04 -22.42 11.47
N ARG A 51 -1.88 -22.91 11.88
CA ARG A 51 -0.64 -22.11 12.02
C ARG A 51 -0.23 -21.37 10.73
N TYR A 52 -0.59 -21.89 9.55
CA TYR A 52 -0.25 -21.23 8.28
C TYR A 52 -1.14 -20.02 7.99
N LEU A 53 -2.20 -19.76 8.76
CA LEU A 53 -2.92 -18.49 8.68
C LEU A 53 -2.04 -17.29 9.04
N ALA A 54 -1.00 -17.51 9.86
CA ALA A 54 0.00 -16.49 10.17
C ALA A 54 0.87 -16.11 8.95
N ALA A 55 0.86 -16.90 7.87
CA ALA A 55 1.59 -16.58 6.65
C ALA A 55 1.07 -15.29 6.00
N LEU A 56 -0.23 -14.99 6.12
CA LEU A 56 -0.81 -13.78 5.52
C LEU A 56 -0.18 -12.50 6.10
N PRO A 57 -0.22 -12.22 7.42
CA PRO A 57 0.44 -11.04 7.96
C PRO A 57 1.98 -11.13 7.85
N LEU A 58 2.58 -12.32 8.00
CA LEU A 58 4.04 -12.46 7.95
C LEU A 58 4.62 -12.14 6.57
N ILE A 59 4.05 -12.73 5.52
CA ILE A 59 4.50 -12.50 4.14
C ILE A 59 4.04 -11.13 3.67
N GLY A 60 2.80 -10.72 4.00
CA GLY A 60 2.28 -9.40 3.66
C GLY A 60 3.17 -8.28 4.18
N TYR A 61 3.36 -8.18 5.50
CA TYR A 61 4.23 -7.13 6.07
C TYR A 61 5.71 -7.33 5.74
N GLY A 62 6.17 -8.59 5.73
CA GLY A 62 7.57 -8.92 5.45
C GLY A 62 8.01 -8.56 4.03
N THR A 63 7.09 -8.45 3.08
CA THR A 63 7.37 -8.01 1.70
C THR A 63 7.02 -6.55 1.47
N ALA A 64 5.93 -6.04 2.06
CA ALA A 64 5.49 -4.66 1.91
C ALA A 64 6.50 -3.65 2.49
N TRP A 65 7.02 -3.89 3.70
CA TRP A 65 7.93 -2.93 4.33
C TRP A 65 9.25 -2.75 3.56
N PRO A 66 9.96 -3.81 3.13
CA PRO A 66 11.12 -3.64 2.26
C PRO A 66 10.80 -2.91 0.95
N ALA A 67 9.63 -3.14 0.34
CA ALA A 67 9.23 -2.41 -0.86
C ALA A 67 9.11 -0.90 -0.59
N HIS A 68 8.49 -0.51 0.52
CA HIS A 68 8.41 0.90 0.91
C HIS A 68 9.79 1.53 1.15
N PHE A 69 10.69 0.85 1.85
CA PHE A 69 11.99 1.44 2.19
C PHE A 69 12.99 1.44 1.04
N LEU A 70 13.01 0.37 0.22
CA LEU A 70 14.03 0.17 -0.82
C LEU A 70 13.57 0.61 -2.21
N ILE A 71 12.29 0.44 -2.52
CA ILE A 71 11.74 0.77 -3.84
C ILE A 71 11.11 2.14 -3.80
N GLU A 72 10.16 2.35 -2.88
CA GLU A 72 9.40 3.60 -2.81
C GLU A 72 10.22 4.75 -2.23
N GLY A 73 10.96 4.50 -1.17
CA GLY A 73 11.73 5.50 -0.42
C GLY A 73 10.86 6.30 0.57
N ASN A 74 9.78 5.71 1.09
CA ASN A 74 8.87 6.35 2.04
C ASN A 74 8.53 5.42 3.22
N ASN A 75 7.75 5.96 4.16
CA ASN A 75 7.21 5.16 5.25
C ASN A 75 5.85 4.56 4.84
N PRO A 76 5.56 3.30 5.23
CA PRO A 76 4.25 2.69 5.02
C PRO A 76 3.13 3.54 5.64
N ALA A 77 2.04 3.76 4.89
CA ALA A 77 0.85 4.45 5.38
C ALA A 77 0.23 3.78 6.63
N THR A 78 0.48 2.48 6.80
CA THR A 78 0.04 1.65 7.93
C THR A 78 0.48 2.22 9.29
N PHE A 79 1.60 2.94 9.35
CA PHE A 79 2.08 3.53 10.61
C PHE A 79 1.19 4.67 11.11
N GLY A 80 0.47 5.37 10.22
CA GLY A 80 -0.47 6.42 10.60
C GLY A 80 -1.93 5.93 10.69
N HIS A 81 -2.35 5.06 9.76
CA HIS A 81 -3.74 4.64 9.63
C HIS A 81 -3.84 3.14 9.30
N PRO A 82 -3.63 2.23 10.27
CA PRO A 82 -3.50 0.79 9.99
C PRO A 82 -4.77 0.17 9.38
N GLY A 83 -5.95 0.52 9.90
CA GLY A 83 -7.23 0.00 9.38
C GLY A 83 -7.53 0.48 7.95
N TRP A 84 -7.27 1.76 7.66
CA TRP A 84 -7.43 2.28 6.31
C TRP A 84 -6.36 1.80 5.35
N SER A 85 -5.14 1.54 5.82
CA SER A 85 -4.07 0.98 5.00
C SER A 85 -4.41 -0.45 4.57
N LEU A 86 -5.01 -1.25 5.45
CA LEU A 86 -5.50 -2.59 5.08
C LEU A 86 -6.63 -2.50 4.02
N ARG A 87 -7.59 -1.58 4.20
CA ARG A 87 -8.64 -1.32 3.20
C ARG A 87 -8.05 -0.81 1.88
N GLY A 88 -7.03 0.05 1.96
CA GLY A 88 -6.29 0.59 0.83
C GLY A 88 -5.60 -0.50 0.03
N ASP A 89 -4.92 -1.43 0.72
CA ASP A 89 -4.19 -2.53 0.09
C ASP A 89 -5.16 -3.48 -0.65
N ALA A 90 -6.27 -3.85 -0.01
CA ALA A 90 -7.32 -4.63 -0.65
C ALA A 90 -7.91 -3.92 -1.89
N LYS A 91 -8.18 -2.61 -1.81
CA LYS A 91 -8.69 -1.82 -2.94
C LYS A 91 -7.67 -1.71 -4.07
N MET A 92 -6.41 -1.41 -3.74
CA MET A 92 -5.30 -1.30 -4.70
C MET A 92 -5.10 -2.63 -5.44
N ILE A 93 -4.97 -3.74 -4.72
CA ILE A 93 -4.82 -5.08 -5.31
C ILE A 93 -6.03 -5.42 -6.19
N GLY A 94 -7.25 -5.14 -5.73
CA GLY A 94 -8.46 -5.35 -6.53
C GLY A 94 -8.44 -4.57 -7.85
N MET A 95 -7.99 -3.31 -7.84
CA MET A 95 -7.82 -2.50 -9.05
C MET A 95 -6.72 -3.07 -9.97
N MET A 96 -5.59 -3.51 -9.41
CA MET A 96 -4.51 -4.13 -10.20
C MET A 96 -4.98 -5.41 -10.89
N LEU A 97 -5.69 -6.29 -10.17
CA LEU A 97 -6.27 -7.51 -10.74
C LEU A 97 -7.32 -7.23 -11.82
N ALA A 98 -8.00 -6.09 -11.75
CA ALA A 98 -8.92 -5.61 -12.78
C ALA A 98 -8.21 -4.90 -13.95
N GLY A 99 -6.87 -4.89 -14.01
CA GLY A 99 -6.10 -4.24 -15.07
C GLY A 99 -6.04 -2.70 -14.95
N ARG A 100 -6.40 -2.12 -13.81
CA ARG A 100 -6.50 -0.66 -13.58
C ARG A 100 -5.26 -0.06 -12.91
N ASP A 101 -4.08 -0.65 -13.12
CA ASP A 101 -2.83 -0.15 -12.53
C ASP A 101 -2.44 1.25 -13.04
N ALA A 102 -2.76 1.56 -14.31
CA ALA A 102 -2.53 2.88 -14.89
C ALA A 102 -3.33 3.98 -14.18
N GLU A 103 -4.54 3.67 -13.71
CA GLU A 103 -5.39 4.59 -12.95
C GLU A 103 -4.80 4.88 -11.57
N LEU A 104 -4.28 3.86 -10.89
CA LEU A 104 -3.55 4.03 -9.64
C LEU A 104 -2.34 4.96 -9.84
N GLY A 105 -1.59 4.76 -10.93
CA GLY A 105 -0.51 5.68 -11.30
C GLY A 105 -0.99 7.12 -11.54
N GLY A 106 -2.17 7.31 -12.13
CA GLY A 106 -2.79 8.62 -12.30
C GLY A 106 -3.11 9.29 -10.96
N ILE A 107 -3.79 8.57 -10.07
CA ILE A 107 -4.16 9.06 -8.73
C ILE A 107 -2.91 9.48 -7.94
N ALA A 108 -1.86 8.63 -7.95
CA ALA A 108 -0.60 8.94 -7.28
C ALA A 108 0.03 10.23 -7.82
N ARG A 109 0.11 10.38 -9.15
CA ARG A 109 0.68 11.57 -9.78
C ARG A 109 -0.09 12.83 -9.44
N THR A 110 -1.41 12.80 -9.49
CA THR A 110 -2.26 13.96 -9.14
C THR A 110 -2.01 14.38 -7.69
N TRP A 111 -2.08 13.44 -6.75
CA TRP A 111 -1.88 13.76 -5.33
C TRP A 111 -0.48 14.30 -5.06
N LEU A 112 0.56 13.71 -5.66
CA LEU A 112 1.95 14.18 -5.55
C LEU A 112 2.17 15.55 -6.20
N ALA A 113 1.47 15.88 -7.29
CA ALA A 113 1.56 17.21 -7.89
C ALA A 113 0.94 18.28 -6.99
N GLU A 114 -0.20 17.98 -6.37
CA GLU A 114 -0.91 18.88 -5.47
C GLU A 114 -0.20 19.08 -4.12
N HIS A 115 0.49 18.05 -3.61
CA HIS A 115 1.05 18.04 -2.24
C HIS A 115 2.59 17.96 -2.19
N GLY A 116 3.25 17.66 -3.31
CA GLY A 116 4.71 17.52 -3.41
C GLY A 116 5.45 18.82 -3.76
N GLY A 117 4.76 19.83 -4.32
CA GLY A 117 5.34 21.14 -4.64
C GLY A 117 5.67 22.02 -3.42
N ALA A 118 5.14 21.71 -2.23
CA ALA A 118 5.38 22.47 -1.01
C ALA A 118 6.71 22.13 -0.30
N ALA A 119 7.52 21.21 -0.85
CA ALA A 119 8.73 20.70 -0.22
C ALA A 119 10.04 21.32 -0.78
N GLY A 120 9.98 22.41 -1.55
CA GLY A 120 11.18 22.88 -2.28
C GLY A 120 11.33 24.37 -2.57
N ALA A 121 10.56 25.28 -1.96
CA ALA A 121 10.87 26.72 -2.04
C ALA A 121 11.54 27.14 -0.72
N PRO A 122 12.81 27.61 -0.71
CA PRO A 122 13.32 28.34 0.43
C PRO A 122 12.47 29.60 0.58
N SER A 123 11.91 29.79 1.77
CA SER A 123 11.38 31.08 2.19
C SER A 123 12.54 32.06 2.26
N ASP A 124 12.48 33.13 1.45
CA ASP A 124 13.32 34.32 1.61
C ASP A 124 13.14 34.96 3.00
#